data_AF-A0A060CKJ7-F1
#
_entry.id   AF-A0A060CKJ7-F1
#
_cell.length_a   1.000
_cell.length_b   1.000
_cell.length_c   1.000
_cell.angle_alpha   90.00
_cell.angle_beta   90.00
_cell.angle_gamma   90.00
#
_symmetry.space_group_name_H-M   'P 1'
#
loop_
_entity.id
_entity.type
_entity.pdbx_description
1 polymer ?
#
loop_
_entity_poly.entity_id
_entity_poly.type
_entity_poly.pdbx_seq_one_letter_code
_entity_poly.pdbx_strand_id
1 'polypeptide(L)'
;MAQKLDLCDIRDTAESFGVHRADGQPLQHNPTSVIGTNEVSPLTMAAAYAGIGNNGTYCKPTAISRIVSSQTGQEHSVPSASCTSAVDANVARTAVQALEGVFNGGTATAANPKDGTEIAGKTGSTDNYWQTWLVSTTSQVAQATWVGNPEGGNRTDLRKVYINGVQGINVRL
;
A
#
# COMPACT_ATOMS: atom_id res chain seq x y z
N MET A 1 -19.68 8.24 -3.81
CA MET A 1 -19.48 7.81 -2.40
C MET A 1 -18.83 8.91 -1.59
N ALA A 2 -17.59 9.33 -1.90
CA ALA A 2 -16.88 10.38 -1.15
C ALA A 2 -17.65 11.71 -0.99
N GLN A 3 -18.46 12.11 -1.97
CA GLN A 3 -19.34 13.30 -1.87
C GLN A 3 -20.39 13.22 -0.73
N LYS A 4 -20.61 12.04 -0.15
CA LYS A 4 -21.55 11.80 0.96
C LYS A 4 -20.83 11.58 2.30
N LEU A 5 -19.52 11.74 2.34
CA LEU A 5 -18.66 11.51 3.51
C LEU A 5 -17.84 12.77 3.81
N ASP A 6 -17.34 12.89 5.04
CA ASP A 6 -16.35 13.91 5.39
C ASP A 6 -14.98 13.51 4.83
N LEU A 7 -14.33 14.44 4.12
CA LEU A 7 -12.99 14.23 3.57
C LEU A 7 -11.93 14.16 4.67
N CYS A 8 -12.17 14.80 5.83
CA CYS A 8 -11.34 14.68 7.01
C CYS A 8 -11.37 13.26 7.57
N ASP A 9 -12.56 12.64 7.71
CA ASP A 9 -12.68 11.26 8.21
C ASP A 9 -11.96 10.24 7.30
N ILE A 10 -12.00 10.46 5.97
CA ILE A 10 -11.26 9.63 5.01
C ILE A 10 -9.75 9.77 5.22
N ARG A 11 -9.25 11.01 5.38
CA ARG A 11 -7.85 11.28 5.69
C ARG A 11 -7.45 10.61 7.00
N ASP A 12 -8.22 10.82 8.06
CA ASP A 12 -7.89 10.35 9.41
C ASP A 12 -7.88 8.81 9.46
N THR A 13 -8.80 8.17 8.74
CA THR A 13 -8.77 6.71 8.54
C THR A 13 -7.46 6.27 7.87
N ALA A 14 -7.00 6.96 6.82
CA ALA A 14 -5.74 6.63 6.18
C ALA A 14 -4.54 6.84 7.14
N GLU A 15 -4.51 7.94 7.90
CA GLU A 15 -3.46 8.22 8.89
C GLU A 15 -3.43 7.20 10.02
N SER A 16 -4.59 6.66 10.43
CA SER A 16 -4.68 5.58 11.43
C SER A 16 -4.01 4.27 10.97
N PHE A 17 -3.93 4.04 9.65
CA PHE A 17 -3.14 2.98 9.02
C PHE A 17 -1.68 3.38 8.75
N GLY A 18 -1.22 4.49 9.35
CA GLY A 18 0.13 5.01 9.21
C GLY A 18 0.42 5.66 7.86
N VAL A 19 -0.60 5.94 7.03
CA VAL A 19 -0.41 6.64 5.76
C VAL A 19 -0.01 8.09 6.03
N HIS A 20 1.08 8.52 5.40
CA HIS A 20 1.61 9.87 5.48
C HIS A 20 2.28 10.22 4.15
N ARG A 21 2.38 11.52 3.84
CA ARG A 21 3.08 11.96 2.63
C ARG A 21 4.57 11.66 2.73
N ALA A 22 5.18 11.31 1.60
CA ALA A 22 6.60 11.00 1.51
C ALA A 22 7.51 12.20 1.80
N ASP A 23 6.99 13.42 1.68
CA ASP A 23 7.69 14.68 2.02
C ASP A 23 7.51 15.09 3.49
N GLY A 24 6.82 14.28 4.30
CA GLY A 24 6.55 14.55 5.71
C GLY A 24 5.48 15.61 5.98
N GLN A 25 4.84 16.18 4.95
CA GLN A 25 3.73 17.12 5.12
C GLN A 25 2.42 16.38 5.46
N PRO A 26 1.41 17.08 6.03
CA PRO A 26 0.09 16.49 6.29
C PRO A 26 -0.60 16.01 5.02
N LEU A 27 -1.37 14.93 5.10
CA LEU A 27 -2.18 14.45 3.98
C LEU A 27 -3.18 15.53 3.53
N GLN A 28 -3.20 15.76 2.21
CA GLN A 28 -4.19 16.62 1.59
C GLN A 28 -5.56 15.94 1.65
N HIS A 29 -6.61 16.71 1.96
CA HIS A 29 -8.00 16.22 2.12
C HIS A 29 -8.99 17.04 1.27
N ASN A 30 -8.54 17.53 0.11
CA ASN A 30 -9.39 18.20 -0.87
C ASN A 30 -10.14 17.16 -1.74
N PRO A 31 -11.10 17.57 -2.59
CA PRO A 31 -11.90 16.62 -3.37
C PRO A 31 -11.11 15.67 -4.29
N THR A 32 -9.88 16.01 -4.69
CA THR A 32 -9.06 15.13 -5.53
C THR A 32 -8.23 14.15 -4.72
N SER A 33 -8.11 14.32 -3.39
CA SER A 33 -7.33 13.39 -2.55
C SER A 33 -7.88 11.97 -2.58
N VAL A 34 -9.20 11.82 -2.73
CA VAL A 34 -9.89 10.52 -2.75
C VAL A 34 -9.57 9.67 -3.98
N ILE A 35 -8.94 10.25 -5.01
CA ILE A 35 -8.44 9.54 -6.19
C ILE A 35 -6.91 9.38 -6.19
N GLY A 36 -6.24 9.65 -5.07
CA GLY A 36 -4.82 9.33 -4.86
C GLY A 36 -3.84 10.40 -5.35
N THR A 37 -4.06 11.66 -4.96
CA THR A 37 -3.14 12.78 -5.28
C THR A 37 -2.04 13.03 -4.23
N ASN A 38 -2.06 12.31 -3.10
CA ASN A 38 -0.98 12.38 -2.11
C ASN A 38 0.19 11.48 -2.52
N GLU A 39 1.40 12.03 -2.53
CA GLU A 39 2.64 11.31 -2.77
C GLU A 39 3.00 10.48 -1.53
N VAL A 40 2.97 9.15 -1.67
CA VAL A 40 3.20 8.21 -0.57
C VAL A 40 4.26 7.18 -0.95
N SER A 41 5.00 6.67 0.03
CA SER A 41 6.03 5.65 -0.22
C SER A 41 5.41 4.25 -0.41
N PRO A 42 6.03 3.35 -1.21
CA PRO A 42 5.58 1.96 -1.28
C PRO A 42 5.57 1.25 0.07
N LEU A 43 6.56 1.53 0.94
CA LEU A 43 6.63 0.94 2.28
C LEU A 43 5.43 1.38 3.15
N THR A 44 5.03 2.65 3.05
CA THR A 44 3.85 3.19 3.72
C THR A 44 2.59 2.44 3.29
N MET A 45 2.42 2.21 1.98
CA MET A 45 1.25 1.51 1.45
C MET A 45 1.24 0.02 1.81
N ALA A 46 2.39 -0.65 1.78
CA ALA A 46 2.51 -2.04 2.21
C ALA A 46 2.11 -2.20 3.69
N ALA A 47 2.55 -1.27 4.55
CA ALA A 47 2.20 -1.27 5.97
C ALA A 47 0.70 -1.03 6.21
N ALA A 48 0.09 -0.11 5.47
CA ALA A 48 -1.34 0.15 5.55
C ALA A 48 -2.17 -1.09 5.14
N TYR A 49 -1.80 -1.75 4.04
CA TYR A 49 -2.47 -2.97 3.59
C TYR A 49 -2.22 -4.17 4.51
N ALA A 50 -1.04 -4.25 5.15
CA ALA A 50 -0.80 -5.20 6.22
C ALA A 50 -1.78 -4.97 7.39
N GLY A 51 -2.04 -3.71 7.76
CA GLY A 51 -3.03 -3.38 8.78
C GLY A 51 -4.46 -3.79 8.40
N ILE A 52 -4.85 -3.56 7.13
CA ILE A 52 -6.16 -4.00 6.60
C ILE A 52 -6.28 -5.53 6.67
N GLY A 53 -5.25 -6.26 6.21
CA GLY A 53 -5.20 -7.72 6.30
C GLY A 53 -5.14 -8.25 7.74
N ASN A 54 -4.62 -7.45 8.67
CA ASN A 54 -4.50 -7.76 10.10
C ASN A 54 -5.71 -7.26 10.91
N ASN A 55 -6.93 -7.47 10.41
CA ASN A 55 -8.17 -7.10 11.08
C ASN A 55 -8.22 -5.62 11.54
N GLY A 56 -7.61 -4.71 10.78
CA GLY A 56 -7.61 -3.28 11.11
C GLY A 56 -6.54 -2.86 12.11
N THR A 57 -5.62 -3.75 12.52
CA THR A 57 -4.51 -3.40 13.41
C THR A 57 -3.27 -3.02 12.61
N TYR A 58 -2.93 -1.73 12.61
CA TYR A 58 -1.70 -1.22 12.03
C TYR A 58 -0.50 -1.51 12.96
N CYS A 59 0.63 -1.87 12.37
CA CYS A 59 1.91 -1.98 13.07
C CYS A 59 2.95 -1.19 12.28
N LYS A 60 3.74 -0.36 12.97
CA LYS A 60 4.84 0.37 12.38
C LYS A 60 5.87 -0.60 11.79
N PRO A 61 6.29 -0.43 10.52
CA PRO A 61 7.34 -1.26 9.93
C PRO A 61 8.67 -1.17 10.70
N THR A 62 9.26 -2.33 10.97
CA THR A 62 10.58 -2.44 11.62
C THR A 62 11.53 -3.23 10.74
N ALA A 63 12.68 -2.65 10.40
CA ALA A 63 13.71 -3.34 9.60
C ALA A 63 14.75 -4.08 10.45
N ILE A 64 14.86 -3.73 11.73
CA ILE A 64 15.90 -4.25 12.63
C ILE A 64 15.24 -5.05 13.74
N SER A 65 15.52 -6.36 13.80
CA SER A 65 14.97 -7.27 14.82
C SER A 65 15.88 -7.44 16.03
N ARG A 66 17.20 -7.27 15.89
CA ARG A 66 18.18 -7.41 16.96
C ARG A 66 19.47 -6.69 16.63
N ILE A 67 20.09 -6.06 17.62
CA ILE A 67 21.44 -5.47 17.52
C ILE A 67 22.27 -6.07 18.66
N VAL A 68 23.42 -6.66 18.32
CA VAL A 68 24.34 -7.28 19.30
C VAL A 68 25.74 -6.72 19.09
N SER A 69 26.38 -6.24 20.16
CA SER A 69 27.78 -5.82 20.13
C SER A 69 28.70 -7.02 19.89
N SER A 70 29.59 -6.91 18.90
CA SER A 70 30.58 -7.96 18.63
C SER A 70 31.71 -8.03 19.66
N GLN A 71 31.95 -6.96 20.41
CA GLN A 71 33.01 -6.92 21.44
C GLN A 71 32.53 -7.41 22.80
N THR A 72 31.32 -7.02 23.21
CA THR A 72 30.81 -7.31 24.57
C THR A 72 29.73 -8.38 24.57
N GLY A 73 29.15 -8.73 23.42
CA GLY A 73 27.97 -9.58 23.32
C GLY A 73 26.68 -8.91 23.82
N GLN A 74 26.72 -7.63 24.18
CA GLN A 74 25.56 -6.90 24.70
C GLN A 74 24.50 -6.69 23.62
N GLU A 75 23.24 -6.91 23.98
CA GLU A 75 22.11 -6.55 23.13
C GLU A 75 21.68 -5.09 23.31
N HIS A 76 21.37 -4.43 22.21
CA HIS A 76 20.82 -3.08 22.19
C HIS A 76 19.34 -3.09 21.79
N SER A 77 18.58 -2.17 22.38
CA SER A 77 17.16 -1.99 22.07
C SER A 77 16.96 -1.61 20.60
N VAL A 78 15.99 -2.24 19.95
CA VAL A 78 15.53 -1.88 18.61
C VAL A 78 14.14 -1.24 18.70
N PRO A 79 13.75 -0.39 17.72
CA PRO A 79 12.41 0.16 17.67
C PRO A 79 11.34 -0.95 17.65
N SER A 80 10.33 -0.84 18.51
CA SER A 80 9.19 -1.77 18.49
C SER A 80 8.22 -1.45 17.36
N ALA A 81 7.46 -2.46 16.93
CA ALA A 81 6.43 -2.30 15.91
C ALA A 81 5.24 -1.44 16.37
N SER A 82 5.07 -1.16 17.66
CA SER A 82 4.06 -0.24 18.22
C SER A 82 2.69 -0.32 17.52
N CYS A 83 2.00 -1.47 17.67
CA CYS A 83 0.76 -1.72 16.96
C CYS A 83 -0.44 -0.96 17.57
N THR A 84 -1.33 -0.47 16.71
CA THR A 84 -2.52 0.31 17.08
C THR A 84 -3.73 -0.13 16.27
N SER A 85 -4.92 -0.13 16.89
CA SER A 85 -6.18 -0.39 16.20
C SER A 85 -6.54 0.83 15.35
N ALA A 86 -6.57 0.67 14.02
CA ALA A 86 -6.91 1.71 13.06
C ALA A 86 -8.42 1.77 12.81
N VAL A 87 -9.04 0.61 12.59
CA VAL A 87 -10.49 0.45 12.41
C VAL A 87 -10.98 -0.84 13.09
N ASP A 88 -12.28 -0.97 13.28
CA ASP A 88 -12.87 -2.21 13.80
C ASP A 88 -12.60 -3.41 12.89
N ALA A 89 -12.38 -4.58 13.50
CA ALA A 89 -12.10 -5.82 12.77
C ALA A 89 -13.16 -6.16 11.72
N ASN A 90 -14.43 -5.91 12.00
CA ASN A 90 -15.52 -6.15 11.05
C ASN A 90 -15.40 -5.24 9.82
N VAL A 91 -15.04 -3.96 10.01
CA VAL A 91 -14.82 -3.00 8.91
C VAL A 91 -13.66 -3.46 8.04
N ALA A 92 -12.54 -3.84 8.66
CA ALA A 92 -11.37 -4.34 7.94
C ALA A 92 -11.68 -5.62 7.15
N ARG A 93 -12.37 -6.59 7.74
CA ARG A 93 -12.77 -7.84 7.07
C ARG A 93 -13.71 -7.59 5.89
N THR A 94 -14.68 -6.69 6.04
CA THR A 94 -15.54 -6.29 4.92
C THR A 94 -14.74 -5.61 3.80
N ALA A 95 -13.76 -4.79 4.16
CA ALA A 95 -12.86 -4.19 3.16
C ALA A 95 -12.02 -5.25 2.43
N VAL A 96 -11.46 -6.23 3.15
CA VAL A 96 -10.73 -7.37 2.57
C VAL A 96 -11.62 -8.12 1.57
N GLN A 97 -12.84 -8.49 1.97
CA GLN A 97 -13.80 -9.18 1.10
C GLN A 97 -14.10 -8.39 -0.19
N ALA A 98 -14.28 -7.07 -0.09
CA ALA A 98 -14.47 -6.22 -1.26
C ALA A 98 -13.23 -6.18 -2.16
N LEU A 99 -12.04 -6.20 -1.58
CA LEU A 99 -10.75 -6.13 -2.28
C LEU A 99 -10.34 -7.47 -2.92
N GLU A 100 -10.84 -8.62 -2.44
CA GLU A 100 -10.68 -9.92 -3.11
C GLU A 100 -11.29 -9.92 -4.53
N GLY A 101 -12.41 -9.21 -4.70
CA GLY A 101 -13.07 -9.05 -6.01
C GLY A 101 -12.17 -8.43 -7.08
N VAL A 102 -11.11 -7.72 -6.68
CA VAL A 102 -10.15 -7.11 -7.62
C VAL A 102 -9.31 -8.19 -8.33
N PHE A 103 -9.03 -9.31 -7.67
CA PHE A 103 -8.32 -10.47 -8.23
C PHE A 103 -9.26 -11.48 -8.89
N ASN A 104 -10.53 -11.49 -8.48
CA ASN A 104 -11.54 -12.45 -8.93
C ASN A 104 -12.44 -11.86 -10.02
N GLY A 105 -11.86 -11.52 -11.18
CA GLY A 105 -12.56 -10.91 -12.32
C GLY A 105 -12.47 -9.38 -12.39
N GLY A 106 -11.75 -8.76 -11.45
CA GLY A 106 -11.47 -7.33 -11.43
C GLY A 106 -10.15 -6.94 -12.13
N THR A 107 -9.65 -5.75 -11.78
CA THR A 107 -8.51 -5.12 -12.46
C THR A 107 -7.15 -5.77 -12.17
N ALA A 108 -7.04 -6.61 -11.14
CA ALA A 108 -5.83 -7.37 -10.81
C ALA A 108 -5.94 -8.85 -11.19
N THR A 109 -6.90 -9.25 -12.03
CA THR A 109 -7.10 -10.67 -12.40
C THR A 109 -5.82 -11.34 -12.92
N ALA A 110 -4.99 -10.61 -13.69
CA ALA A 110 -3.73 -11.15 -14.20
C ALA A 110 -2.65 -11.35 -13.12
N ALA A 111 -2.78 -10.70 -11.96
CA ALA A 111 -1.87 -10.81 -10.83
C ALA A 111 -2.28 -11.91 -9.82
N ASN A 112 -3.39 -12.62 -10.07
CA ASN A 112 -3.77 -13.74 -9.24
C ASN A 112 -2.83 -14.94 -9.54
N PRO A 113 -2.12 -15.51 -8.54
CA PRO A 113 -1.22 -16.63 -8.75
C PRO A 113 -1.93 -17.94 -9.12
N LYS A 114 -3.25 -18.04 -8.90
CA LYS A 114 -4.09 -19.21 -9.18
C LYS A 114 -3.65 -20.48 -8.44
N ASP A 115 -2.99 -20.31 -7.29
CA ASP A 115 -2.55 -21.39 -6.41
C ASP A 115 -3.49 -21.64 -5.21
N GLY A 116 -4.60 -20.89 -5.15
CA GLY A 116 -5.59 -20.97 -4.06
C GLY A 116 -5.32 -20.02 -2.89
N THR A 117 -4.25 -19.21 -2.95
CA THR A 117 -3.98 -18.19 -1.93
C THR A 117 -5.08 -17.13 -1.92
N GLU A 118 -5.70 -16.91 -0.76
CA GLU A 118 -6.60 -15.78 -0.53
C GLU A 118 -5.80 -14.48 -0.59
N ILE A 119 -6.12 -13.63 -1.56
CA ILE A 119 -5.44 -12.38 -1.83
C ILE A 119 -6.44 -11.24 -2.02
N ALA A 120 -6.22 -10.16 -1.27
CA ALA A 120 -6.98 -8.94 -1.36
C ALA A 120 -6.04 -7.80 -1.76
N GLY A 121 -6.53 -6.82 -2.52
CA GLY A 121 -5.68 -5.71 -2.92
C GLY A 121 -6.31 -4.78 -3.92
N LYS A 122 -5.52 -3.82 -4.41
CA LYS A 122 -6.00 -2.80 -5.33
C LYS A 122 -4.94 -2.40 -6.35
N THR A 123 -5.38 -2.24 -7.60
CA THR A 123 -4.59 -1.57 -8.64
C THR A 123 -4.76 -0.05 -8.57
N GLY A 124 -3.69 0.69 -8.88
CA GLY A 124 -3.68 2.13 -9.10
C GLY A 124 -2.96 2.50 -10.39
N SER A 125 -3.37 3.58 -11.04
CA SER A 125 -2.70 4.17 -12.21
C SER A 125 -2.96 5.66 -12.22
N THR A 126 -1.95 6.46 -12.52
CA THR A 126 -2.11 7.90 -12.74
C THR A 126 -2.46 8.19 -14.19
N ASP A 127 -2.84 9.44 -14.47
CA ASP A 127 -3.09 9.91 -15.82
C ASP A 127 -1.91 9.55 -16.75
N ASN A 128 -2.25 9.13 -17.97
CA ASN A 128 -1.28 8.70 -18.99
C ASN A 128 -0.34 7.56 -18.57
N TYR A 129 -0.67 6.82 -17.49
CA TYR A 129 0.13 5.71 -16.98
C TYR A 129 1.58 6.09 -16.66
N TRP A 130 1.80 7.28 -16.09
CA TRP A 130 3.14 7.65 -15.62
C TRP A 130 3.58 6.85 -14.40
N GLN A 131 2.61 6.44 -13.59
CA GLN A 131 2.82 5.57 -12.45
C GLN A 131 1.75 4.50 -12.43
N THR A 132 2.16 3.30 -12.04
CA THR A 132 1.24 2.19 -11.81
C THR A 132 1.57 1.46 -10.53
N TRP A 133 0.52 1.00 -9.85
CA TRP A 133 0.58 0.43 -8.52
C TRP A 133 -0.25 -0.84 -8.43
N LEU A 134 0.27 -1.84 -7.71
CA LEU A 134 -0.50 -2.92 -7.13
C LEU A 134 -0.12 -3.00 -5.66
N VAL A 135 -1.10 -2.89 -4.77
CA VAL A 135 -0.90 -3.14 -3.35
C VAL A 135 -1.81 -4.28 -2.94
N SER A 136 -1.27 -5.29 -2.29
CA SER A 136 -1.99 -6.50 -1.91
C SER A 136 -1.63 -6.97 -0.52
N THR A 137 -2.51 -7.78 0.05
CA THR A 137 -2.31 -8.46 1.32
C THR A 137 -2.90 -9.87 1.26
N THR A 138 -2.23 -10.80 1.93
CA THR A 138 -2.73 -12.11 2.32
C THR A 138 -2.80 -12.14 3.86
N SER A 139 -3.05 -13.33 4.44
CA SER A 139 -2.94 -13.55 5.89
C SER A 139 -1.51 -13.49 6.43
N GLN A 140 -0.49 -13.53 5.57
CA GLN A 140 0.93 -13.61 5.97
C GLN A 140 1.79 -12.47 5.46
N VAL A 141 1.46 -11.88 4.31
CA VAL A 141 2.30 -10.88 3.66
C VAL A 141 1.46 -9.76 3.06
N ALA A 142 1.97 -8.53 3.16
CA ALA A 142 1.50 -7.40 2.36
C ALA A 142 2.61 -6.94 1.42
N GLN A 143 2.24 -6.58 0.20
CA GLN A 143 3.16 -6.19 -0.86
C GLN A 143 2.67 -4.89 -1.51
N ALA A 144 3.61 -4.00 -1.82
CA ALA A 144 3.37 -2.85 -2.68
C ALA A 144 4.36 -2.87 -3.85
N THR A 145 3.84 -3.00 -5.06
CA THR A 145 4.62 -2.90 -6.30
C THR A 145 4.28 -1.60 -7.00
N TRP A 146 5.30 -0.76 -7.20
CA TRP A 146 5.22 0.46 -7.97
C TRP A 146 6.10 0.38 -9.21
N VAL A 147 5.58 0.87 -10.32
CA VAL A 147 6.33 1.06 -11.56
C VAL A 147 6.09 2.49 -12.03
N GLY A 148 7.18 3.22 -12.23
CA GLY A 148 7.15 4.60 -12.71
C GLY A 148 8.57 5.14 -12.86
N ASN A 149 8.66 6.40 -13.27
CA ASN A 149 9.94 7.09 -13.32
C ASN A 149 10.25 7.73 -11.94
N PRO A 150 11.38 7.39 -11.29
CA PRO A 150 11.73 7.97 -10.00
C PRO A 150 12.18 9.44 -10.11
N GLU A 151 12.57 9.91 -11.29
CA GLU A 151 12.85 11.32 -11.54
C GLU A 151 11.51 12.06 -11.69
N GLY A 152 11.01 12.66 -10.60
CA GLY A 152 9.65 13.21 -10.44
C GLY A 152 9.15 14.27 -11.45
N GLY A 153 9.95 14.62 -12.46
CA GLY A 153 9.56 15.47 -13.60
C GLY A 153 9.44 14.73 -14.95
N ASN A 154 9.93 13.49 -15.03
CA ASN A 154 10.00 12.74 -16.28
C ASN A 154 8.77 11.84 -16.43
N ARG A 155 7.82 12.30 -17.25
CA ARG A 155 6.51 11.69 -17.47
C ARG A 155 6.58 10.56 -18.50
N THR A 156 7.24 9.47 -18.12
CA THR A 156 7.37 8.28 -18.97
C THR A 156 6.02 7.58 -19.10
N ASP A 157 5.46 7.54 -20.31
CA ASP A 157 4.24 6.78 -20.61
C ASP A 157 4.55 5.27 -20.62
N LEU A 158 4.18 4.57 -19.54
CA LEU A 158 4.49 3.15 -19.36
C LEU A 158 3.82 2.22 -20.37
N ARG A 159 2.86 2.71 -21.17
CA ARG A 159 2.29 1.93 -22.29
C ARG A 159 3.31 1.76 -23.43
N LYS A 160 4.32 2.62 -23.49
CA LYS A 160 5.37 2.65 -24.53
C LYS A 160 6.69 2.06 -24.06
N VAL A 161 6.77 1.63 -22.81
CA VAL A 161 7.97 1.01 -22.22
C VAL A 161 7.78 -0.49 -22.13
N TYR A 162 8.84 -1.25 -22.40
CA TYR A 162 8.88 -2.69 -22.18
C TYR A 162 10.10 -3.05 -21.34
N ILE A 163 9.89 -3.85 -20.29
CA ILE A 163 10.93 -4.32 -19.37
C ILE A 163 10.96 -5.84 -19.50
N ASN A 164 12.06 -6.40 -20.00
CA ASN A 164 12.19 -7.84 -20.26
C ASN A 164 11.03 -8.43 -21.08
N GLY A 165 10.53 -7.68 -22.08
CA GLY A 165 9.40 -8.10 -22.93
C GLY A 165 8.00 -7.89 -22.32
N VAL A 166 7.90 -7.45 -21.06
CA VAL A 166 6.62 -7.12 -20.40
C VAL A 166 6.34 -5.63 -20.59
N GLN A 167 5.14 -5.28 -21.05
CA GLN A 167 4.71 -3.88 -21.16
C GLN A 167 4.73 -3.21 -19.78
N GLY A 168 5.26 -2.00 -19.67
CA GLY A 168 5.52 -1.32 -18.39
C GLY A 168 4.30 -1.23 -17.47
N ILE A 169 3.10 -1.07 -18.03
CA ILE A 169 1.84 -1.06 -17.25
C ILE A 169 1.52 -2.41 -16.59
N ASN A 170 2.06 -3.52 -17.10
CA ASN A 170 1.76 -4.87 -16.63
C ASN A 170 2.87 -5.44 -15.73
N VAL A 171 4.01 -4.76 -15.59
CA VAL A 171 5.14 -5.23 -14.75
C VAL A 171 4.76 -5.38 -13.27
N ARG A 172 3.73 -4.65 -12.83
CA ARG A 172 3.22 -4.73 -11.45
C ARG A 172 2.39 -5.99 -11.16
N LEU A 173 2.01 -6.75 -12.20
CA LEU A 173 1.07 -7.87 -12.15
C LEU A 173 1.82 -9.20 -12.09
#